data_AF-A0A0K0D5R2-F1
#
_entry.id   AF-A0A0K0D5R2-F1
#
_cell.length_a   1.000
_cell.length_b   1.000
_cell.length_c   1.000
_cell.angle_alpha   90.00
_cell.angle_beta   90.00
_cell.angle_gamma   90.00
#
_symmetry.space_group_name_H-M   'P 1'
#
loop_
_entity.id
_entity.type
_entity.pdbx_description
1 polymer ?
#
loop_
_entity_poly.entity_id
_entity_poly.type
_entity_poly.pdbx_seq_one_letter_code
_entity_poly.pdbx_strand_id
1 'polypeptide(L)'
;LSEVLRCSATRISNNFRYFVLTSKHHEGFTMWPCRTSWNWNSVDIGPKRDIIGELKDAFKGPDVHFGLYYSMFEWFHPMLIDDSKYNTTVYVDQVSFPQLIEIVSLYKPEIIWSDGDWGKSDDYWRSKEFLAWLYNASPVKDTVVVNDRWGGDTIGKHGGFLTFSDHYDPGTAS
;
A
#
# COMPACT_ATOMS: atom_id res chain seq x y z
N LEU A 1 24.47 7.98 6.40
CA LEU A 1 23.43 8.96 6.79
C LEU A 1 23.24 10.05 5.72
N SER A 2 24.30 10.62 5.13
CA SER A 2 24.22 11.67 4.09
C SER A 2 23.74 11.21 2.71
N GLU A 3 23.89 9.92 2.34
CA GLU A 3 23.53 9.45 0.99
C GLU A 3 22.06 9.01 0.85
N VAL A 4 21.45 8.44 1.89
CA VAL A 4 20.01 8.12 1.87
C VAL A 4 19.16 9.41 1.87
N LEU A 5 19.61 10.43 2.61
CA LEU A 5 18.99 11.77 2.61
C LEU A 5 19.18 12.53 1.29
N ARG A 6 20.18 12.21 0.47
CA ARG A 6 20.34 12.83 -0.86
C ARG A 6 19.27 12.39 -1.86
N CYS A 7 18.69 11.20 -1.69
CA CYS A 7 17.54 10.77 -2.49
C CYS A 7 16.26 11.52 -2.06
N SER A 8 16.09 11.79 -0.76
CA SER A 8 14.98 12.59 -0.22
C SER A 8 15.10 14.10 -0.50
N ALA A 9 16.33 14.60 -0.61
CA ALA A 9 16.64 16.03 -0.77
C ALA A 9 17.13 16.41 -2.18
N THR A 10 17.09 15.49 -3.16
CA THR A 10 16.97 15.94 -4.55
C THR A 10 15.55 16.45 -4.68
N ARG A 11 15.37 17.69 -4.24
CA ARG A 11 14.29 18.59 -4.59
C ARG A 11 14.38 18.73 -6.11
N ILE A 12 13.92 17.70 -6.81
CA ILE A 12 13.72 17.73 -8.25
C ILE A 12 12.92 19.00 -8.45
N SER A 13 13.40 19.84 -9.36
CA SER A 13 12.87 21.15 -9.78
C SER A 13 11.42 21.13 -10.29
N ASN A 14 10.65 20.11 -9.93
CA ASN A 14 9.28 19.86 -10.34
C ASN A 14 8.38 19.93 -9.11
N ASN A 15 7.33 20.73 -9.21
CA ASN A 15 6.40 21.12 -8.15
C ASN A 15 5.50 19.94 -7.71
N PHE A 16 6.07 18.86 -7.19
CA PHE A 16 5.30 17.66 -6.81
C PHE A 16 4.44 17.94 -5.58
N ARG A 17 3.21 17.43 -5.60
CA ARG A 17 2.19 17.66 -4.56
C ARG A 17 1.90 16.40 -3.75
N TYR A 18 2.41 15.24 -4.18
CA TYR A 18 2.26 13.98 -3.47
C TYR A 18 3.38 13.01 -3.84
N PHE A 19 3.59 11.99 -3.01
CA PHE A 19 4.40 10.82 -3.36
C PHE A 19 3.76 9.55 -2.79
N VAL A 20 3.95 8.43 -3.48
CA VAL A 20 3.45 7.13 -3.06
C VAL A 20 4.64 6.18 -2.90
N LEU A 21 4.89 5.72 -1.69
CA LEU A 21 6.03 4.84 -1.38
C LEU A 21 5.59 3.38 -1.35
N THR A 22 6.36 2.50 -1.99
CA THR A 22 6.20 1.04 -1.86
C THR A 22 6.40 0.61 -0.41
N SER A 23 5.30 0.28 0.27
CA SER A 23 5.37 -0.25 1.64
C SER A 23 5.76 -1.73 1.63
N LYS A 24 5.11 -2.51 0.77
CA LYS A 24 5.36 -3.93 0.50
C LYS A 24 5.05 -4.20 -0.98
N HIS A 25 5.93 -4.92 -1.65
CA HIS A 25 5.70 -5.38 -3.02
C HIS A 25 5.51 -6.91 -3.05
N HIS A 26 5.43 -7.54 -4.23
CA HIS A 26 5.05 -8.95 -4.39
C HIS A 26 6.03 -9.95 -3.74
N GLU A 27 7.26 -9.54 -3.44
CA GLU A 27 8.22 -10.34 -2.69
C GLU A 27 7.94 -10.42 -1.18
N GLY A 28 6.98 -9.62 -0.68
CA GLY A 28 6.54 -9.67 0.72
C GLY A 28 7.42 -8.91 1.71
N PHE A 29 8.51 -8.28 1.26
CA PHE A 29 9.40 -7.53 2.15
C PHE A 29 8.76 -6.21 2.58
N THR A 30 8.57 -6.01 3.89
CA THR A 30 7.94 -4.79 4.39
C THR A 30 8.99 -3.72 4.72
N MET A 31 8.72 -2.47 4.33
CA MET A 31 9.57 -1.30 4.58
C MET A 31 9.37 -0.69 5.98
N TRP A 32 8.70 -1.43 6.86
CA TRP A 32 8.39 -1.11 8.24
C TRP A 32 8.47 -2.37 9.12
N PRO A 33 8.55 -2.25 10.46
CA PRO A 33 8.62 -3.40 11.38
C PRO A 33 7.27 -4.11 11.50
N CYS A 34 6.87 -4.81 10.44
CA CYS A 34 5.57 -5.45 10.35
C CYS A 34 5.45 -6.65 11.28
N ARG A 35 4.33 -6.74 12.02
CA ARG A 35 4.08 -7.84 12.96
C ARG A 35 3.90 -9.20 12.28
N THR A 36 3.33 -9.22 11.08
CA THR A 36 3.01 -10.47 10.36
C THR A 36 4.11 -10.89 9.38
N SER A 37 5.09 -10.01 9.12
CA SER A 37 6.31 -10.30 8.33
C SER A 37 7.56 -10.23 9.22
N TRP A 38 7.48 -10.84 10.41
CA TRP A 38 8.61 -10.93 11.34
C TRP A 38 9.82 -11.55 10.65
N ASN A 39 11.00 -10.96 10.83
CA ASN A 39 12.26 -11.39 10.24
C ASN A 39 12.34 -11.30 8.69
N TRP A 40 11.39 -10.61 8.04
CA TRP A 40 11.43 -10.29 6.61
C TRP A 40 11.00 -8.84 6.34
N ASN A 41 11.73 -7.90 6.97
CA ASN A 41 11.45 -6.47 6.86
C ASN A 41 12.69 -5.59 7.05
N SER A 42 12.53 -4.29 6.76
CA SER A 42 13.61 -3.30 6.78
C SER A 42 14.25 -3.10 8.17
N VAL A 43 13.53 -3.42 9.24
CA VAL A 43 14.00 -3.26 10.61
C VAL A 43 14.69 -4.53 11.10
N ASP A 44 14.10 -5.69 10.88
CA ASP A 44 14.59 -6.96 11.42
C ASP A 44 15.81 -7.48 10.69
N ILE A 45 15.87 -7.37 9.36
CA ILE A 45 16.99 -7.91 8.56
C ILE A 45 17.61 -6.91 7.60
N GLY A 46 16.87 -5.87 7.20
CA GLY A 46 17.34 -4.86 6.27
C GLY A 46 18.19 -3.75 6.94
N PRO A 47 18.00 -2.47 6.57
CA PRO A 47 18.82 -1.35 7.05
C PRO A 47 18.66 -1.01 8.55
N LYS A 48 17.89 -1.77 9.32
CA LYS A 48 17.59 -1.54 10.75
C LYS A 48 16.84 -0.23 11.00
N ARG A 49 15.96 0.13 10.05
CA ARG A 49 15.26 1.42 10.02
C ARG A 49 13.82 1.25 9.56
N ASP A 50 12.92 2.01 10.18
CA ASP A 50 11.55 2.18 9.70
C ASP A 50 11.58 3.20 8.56
N ILE A 51 11.71 2.69 7.33
CA ILE A 51 11.89 3.53 6.15
C ILE A 51 10.62 4.33 5.85
N ILE A 52 9.45 3.76 6.12
CA ILE A 52 8.18 4.47 5.93
C ILE A 52 8.07 5.64 6.89
N GLY A 53 8.29 5.40 8.19
CA GLY A 53 8.21 6.44 9.21
C GLY A 53 9.18 7.59 8.93
N GLU A 54 10.43 7.26 8.62
CA GLU A 54 11.45 8.27 8.36
C GLU A 54 11.19 9.10 7.09
N LEU A 55 10.71 8.48 6.00
CA LEU A 55 10.39 9.22 4.78
C LEU A 55 9.15 10.10 4.96
N LYS A 56 8.12 9.60 5.65
CA LYS A 56 6.96 10.40 6.02
C LYS A 56 7.39 11.65 6.79
N ASP A 57 8.26 11.51 7.79
CA ASP A 57 8.74 12.63 8.59
C ASP A 57 9.61 13.60 7.77
N ALA A 58 10.43 13.09 6.84
CA ALA A 58 11.27 13.90 5.98
C ALA A 58 10.47 14.79 5.00
N PHE A 59 9.29 14.34 4.56
CA PHE A 59 8.42 15.08 3.64
C PHE A 59 7.23 15.75 4.32
N LYS A 60 7.24 15.84 5.66
CA LYS A 60 6.16 16.47 6.43
C LYS A 60 6.09 17.97 6.11
N GLY A 61 5.01 18.40 5.44
CA GLY A 61 4.75 19.79 5.12
C GLY A 61 3.36 19.94 4.47
N PRO A 62 2.79 21.16 4.45
CA PRO A 62 1.42 21.38 3.98
C PRO A 62 1.23 21.18 2.46
N ASP A 63 2.32 21.11 1.69
CA ASP A 63 2.29 21.09 0.23
C ASP A 63 2.49 19.70 -0.39
N VAL A 64 2.71 18.66 0.43
CA VAL A 64 3.02 17.30 -0.04
C VAL A 64 2.13 16.27 0.68
N HIS A 65 1.26 15.63 -0.08
CA HIS A 65 0.43 14.52 0.40
C HIS A 65 1.22 13.21 0.43
N PHE A 66 1.12 12.47 1.52
CA PHE A 66 1.85 11.22 1.72
C PHE A 66 1.00 10.00 1.38
N GLY A 67 1.50 9.15 0.49
CA GLY A 67 0.82 7.93 0.06
C GLY A 67 1.65 6.67 0.26
N LEU A 68 0.96 5.54 0.34
CA LEU A 68 1.56 4.21 0.40
C LEU A 68 1.01 3.30 -0.68
N TYR A 69 1.91 2.64 -1.40
CA TYR A 69 1.61 1.51 -2.24
C TYR A 69 1.64 0.23 -1.40
N TYR A 70 0.72 -0.70 -1.65
CA TYR A 70 0.67 -2.00 -0.98
C TYR A 70 0.25 -3.10 -1.96
N SER A 71 1.12 -4.10 -2.12
CA SER A 71 0.77 -5.33 -2.83
C SER A 71 -0.07 -6.25 -1.93
N MET A 72 -1.32 -6.52 -2.32
CA MET A 72 -2.17 -7.50 -1.65
C MET A 72 -1.65 -8.92 -1.83
N PHE A 73 -0.93 -9.18 -2.92
CA PHE A 73 -0.38 -10.48 -3.28
C PHE A 73 1.09 -10.66 -2.85
N GLU A 74 1.53 -11.91 -2.70
CA GLU A 74 2.90 -12.27 -2.34
C GLU A 74 3.34 -13.61 -2.96
N TRP A 75 4.33 -13.57 -3.86
CA TRP A 75 4.66 -14.65 -4.81
C TRP A 75 4.77 -16.05 -4.18
N PHE A 76 5.43 -16.14 -3.03
CA PHE A 76 5.80 -17.42 -2.44
C PHE A 76 5.27 -17.61 -1.03
N HIS A 77 4.31 -16.78 -0.59
CA HIS A 77 3.78 -16.94 0.76
C HIS A 77 3.00 -18.25 0.87
N PRO A 78 3.39 -19.20 1.76
CA PRO A 78 2.77 -20.52 1.81
C PRO A 78 1.25 -20.47 2.00
N MET A 79 0.76 -19.58 2.86
CA MET A 79 -0.69 -19.40 3.08
C MET A 79 -1.45 -18.96 1.83
N LEU A 80 -0.84 -18.15 0.94
CA LEU A 80 -1.50 -17.70 -0.28
C LEU A 80 -1.59 -18.82 -1.33
N ILE A 81 -0.54 -19.63 -1.39
CA ILE A 81 -0.51 -20.85 -2.20
C ILE A 81 -1.57 -21.84 -1.69
N ASP A 82 -1.62 -22.06 -0.38
CA ASP A 82 -2.59 -22.94 0.27
C ASP A 82 -4.04 -22.42 0.11
N ASP A 83 -4.27 -21.12 0.22
CA ASP A 83 -5.58 -20.51 -0.04
C ASP A 83 -6.10 -20.84 -1.45
N SER A 84 -5.20 -20.80 -2.43
CA SER A 84 -5.56 -21.14 -3.82
C SER A 84 -5.78 -22.64 -4.01
N LYS A 85 -5.05 -23.49 -3.27
CA LYS A 85 -5.16 -24.95 -3.35
C LYS A 85 -6.38 -25.50 -2.63
N TYR A 86 -6.73 -24.92 -1.49
CA TYR A 86 -7.77 -25.43 -0.58
C TYR A 86 -9.02 -24.53 -0.52
N ASN A 87 -9.05 -23.46 -1.31
CA ASN A 87 -10.15 -22.49 -1.34
C ASN A 87 -10.44 -21.88 0.04
N THR A 88 -9.39 -21.36 0.68
CA THR A 88 -9.44 -20.67 1.98
C THR A 88 -9.02 -19.20 1.85
N THR A 89 -9.11 -18.43 2.94
CA THR A 89 -8.73 -16.99 3.01
C THR A 89 -7.71 -16.70 4.11
N VAL A 90 -6.96 -17.72 4.55
CA VAL A 90 -6.05 -17.65 5.70
C VAL A 90 -4.98 -16.60 5.50
N TYR A 91 -4.44 -16.46 4.28
CA TYR A 91 -3.45 -15.43 3.99
C TYR A 91 -4.03 -14.03 4.19
N VAL A 92 -5.26 -13.81 3.72
CA VAL A 92 -5.93 -12.52 3.84
C VAL A 92 -6.18 -12.20 5.31
N ASP A 93 -6.71 -13.16 6.06
CA ASP A 93 -7.09 -12.98 7.46
C ASP A 93 -5.89 -12.76 8.39
N GLN A 94 -4.75 -13.40 8.10
CA GLN A 94 -3.58 -13.39 8.99
C GLN A 94 -2.46 -12.47 8.51
N VAL A 95 -2.41 -12.12 7.22
CA VAL A 95 -1.30 -11.37 6.63
C VAL A 95 -1.78 -10.08 6.01
N SER A 96 -2.49 -10.12 4.88
CA SER A 96 -2.69 -8.89 4.09
C SER A 96 -3.67 -7.91 4.72
N PHE A 97 -4.79 -8.39 5.27
CA PHE A 97 -5.77 -7.53 5.92
C PHE A 97 -5.20 -6.87 7.20
N PRO A 98 -4.55 -7.59 8.14
CA PRO A 98 -3.90 -6.96 9.28
C PRO A 98 -2.80 -5.96 8.90
N GLN A 99 -2.02 -6.24 7.84
CA GLN A 99 -1.00 -5.31 7.34
C GLN A 99 -1.59 -3.99 6.84
N LEU A 100 -2.69 -4.06 6.08
CA LEU A 100 -3.39 -2.87 5.60
C LEU A 100 -3.91 -2.01 6.77
N ILE A 101 -4.51 -2.64 7.78
CA ILE A 101 -4.94 -1.93 9.00
C ILE A 101 -3.74 -1.29 9.72
N GLU A 102 -2.63 -2.01 9.81
CA GLU A 102 -1.41 -1.56 10.48
C GLU A 102 -0.79 -0.33 9.80
N ILE A 103 -0.57 -0.35 8.49
CA ILE A 103 0.06 0.78 7.78
C ILE A 103 -0.81 2.04 7.83
N VAL A 104 -2.13 1.90 7.75
CA VAL A 104 -3.05 3.03 7.87
C VAL A 104 -3.01 3.61 9.28
N SER A 105 -3.04 2.74 10.30
CA SER A 105 -3.06 3.16 11.70
C SER A 105 -1.77 3.83 12.14
N LEU A 106 -0.62 3.29 11.71
CA LEU A 106 0.71 3.81 12.07
C LEU A 106 1.05 5.08 11.28
N TYR A 107 0.90 5.01 9.95
CA TYR A 107 1.49 6.01 9.08
C TYR A 107 0.49 7.05 8.59
N LYS A 108 -0.82 6.80 8.70
CA LYS A 108 -1.88 7.74 8.31
C LYS A 108 -1.65 8.33 6.91
N PRO A 109 -1.48 7.50 5.87
CA PRO A 109 -1.34 7.98 4.50
C PRO A 109 -2.66 8.57 3.99
N GLU A 110 -2.55 9.57 3.12
CA GLU A 110 -3.65 10.20 2.40
C GLU A 110 -3.95 9.49 1.07
N ILE A 111 -3.06 8.60 0.62
CA ILE A 111 -3.28 7.76 -0.55
C ILE A 111 -2.94 6.32 -0.18
N ILE A 112 -3.85 5.38 -0.42
CA ILE A 112 -3.54 3.95 -0.45
C ILE A 112 -3.68 3.46 -1.89
N TRP A 113 -2.56 3.02 -2.46
CA TRP A 113 -2.52 2.43 -3.78
C TRP A 113 -2.36 0.91 -3.64
N SER A 114 -3.44 0.16 -3.82
CA SER A 114 -3.39 -1.31 -3.83
C SER A 114 -2.94 -1.84 -5.19
N ASP A 115 -2.28 -2.99 -5.18
CA ASP A 115 -1.92 -3.72 -6.40
C ASP A 115 -1.83 -5.23 -6.11
N GLY A 116 -1.62 -6.04 -7.16
CA GLY A 116 -1.55 -7.49 -7.03
C GLY A 116 -2.92 -8.13 -6.76
N ASP A 117 -4.00 -7.51 -7.21
CA ASP A 117 -5.36 -8.03 -7.09
C ASP A 117 -5.65 -9.21 -8.03
N TRP A 118 -4.70 -9.54 -8.92
CA TRP A 118 -4.87 -10.48 -10.02
C TRP A 118 -5.39 -11.85 -9.60
N GLY A 119 -6.37 -12.36 -10.35
CA GLY A 119 -6.89 -13.72 -10.20
C GLY A 119 -7.70 -13.97 -8.93
N LYS A 120 -8.00 -12.94 -8.13
CA LYS A 120 -8.83 -13.01 -6.92
C LYS A 120 -9.83 -11.86 -6.90
N SER A 121 -11.05 -12.12 -6.43
CA SER A 121 -12.10 -11.09 -6.33
C SER A 121 -11.88 -10.15 -5.14
N ASP A 122 -12.59 -9.03 -5.15
CA ASP A 122 -12.64 -8.12 -4.00
C ASP A 122 -13.16 -8.79 -2.71
N ASP A 123 -14.05 -9.78 -2.84
CA ASP A 123 -14.53 -10.59 -1.72
C ASP A 123 -13.41 -11.44 -1.10
N TYR A 124 -12.55 -12.08 -1.92
CA TYR A 124 -11.41 -12.84 -1.41
C TYR A 124 -10.47 -11.93 -0.59
N TRP A 125 -10.16 -10.75 -1.13
CA TRP A 125 -9.28 -9.78 -0.48
C TRP A 125 -9.93 -9.07 0.71
N ARG A 126 -11.22 -9.33 1.00
CA ARG A 126 -12.01 -8.61 2.00
C ARG A 126 -11.96 -7.10 1.80
N SER A 127 -11.85 -6.67 0.55
CA SER A 127 -11.65 -5.27 0.19
C SER A 127 -12.82 -4.38 0.60
N LYS A 128 -14.06 -4.87 0.43
CA LYS A 128 -15.26 -4.14 0.86
C LYS A 128 -15.21 -3.82 2.36
N GLU A 129 -14.77 -4.78 3.17
CA GLU A 129 -14.64 -4.61 4.62
C GLU A 129 -13.54 -3.63 4.97
N PHE A 130 -12.36 -3.76 4.35
CA PHE A 130 -11.25 -2.85 4.56
C PHE A 130 -11.64 -1.41 4.17
N LEU A 131 -12.24 -1.21 3.00
CA LEU A 131 -12.68 0.10 2.51
C LEU A 131 -13.79 0.69 3.38
N ALA A 132 -14.74 -0.13 3.85
CA ALA A 132 -15.75 0.32 4.79
C ALA A 132 -15.13 0.81 6.11
N TRP A 133 -14.14 0.11 6.66
CA TRP A 133 -13.40 0.60 7.82
C TRP A 133 -12.61 1.86 7.50
N LEU A 134 -11.92 1.89 6.35
CA LEU A 134 -11.07 2.99 5.90
C LEU A 134 -11.85 4.31 5.86
N TYR A 135 -13.04 4.30 5.26
CA TYR A 135 -13.87 5.48 5.07
C TYR A 135 -14.80 5.82 6.25
N ASN A 136 -15.08 4.89 7.16
CA ASN A 136 -15.99 5.16 8.28
C ASN A 136 -15.28 5.37 9.63
N ALA A 137 -14.16 4.69 9.87
CA ALA A 137 -13.58 4.55 11.20
C ALA A 137 -12.06 4.80 11.30
N SER A 138 -11.33 4.75 10.18
CA SER A 138 -9.89 4.92 10.19
C SER A 138 -9.45 6.34 10.62
N PRO A 139 -8.19 6.53 11.07
CA PRO A 139 -7.66 7.85 11.40
C PRO A 139 -7.49 8.80 10.21
N VAL A 140 -7.73 8.32 8.98
CA VAL A 140 -7.56 9.08 7.73
C VAL A 140 -8.85 9.13 6.90
N LYS A 141 -9.98 8.72 7.47
CA LYS A 141 -11.28 8.60 6.80
C LYS A 141 -11.73 9.85 6.03
N ASP A 142 -11.34 11.04 6.50
CA ASP A 142 -11.75 12.32 5.94
C ASP A 142 -10.82 12.81 4.81
N THR A 143 -9.67 12.16 4.60
CA THR A 143 -8.63 12.63 3.66
C THR A 143 -8.15 11.56 2.68
N VAL A 144 -8.31 10.27 3.02
CA VAL A 144 -7.73 9.18 2.24
C VAL A 144 -8.44 8.96 0.91
N VAL A 145 -7.66 8.76 -0.14
CA VAL A 145 -8.14 8.29 -1.44
C VAL A 145 -7.49 6.95 -1.79
N VAL A 146 -8.22 6.14 -2.56
CA VAL A 146 -7.75 4.83 -3.03
C VAL A 146 -7.86 4.72 -4.53
N ASN A 147 -6.99 3.93 -5.15
CA ASN A 147 -7.13 3.55 -6.56
C ASN A 147 -8.25 2.51 -6.76
N ASP A 148 -8.35 1.96 -7.96
CA ASP A 148 -9.39 1.02 -8.40
C ASP A 148 -8.92 -0.45 -8.48
N ARG A 149 -7.88 -0.86 -7.75
CA ARG A 149 -7.30 -2.21 -7.82
C ARG A 149 -7.51 -3.00 -6.54
N TRP A 150 -8.77 -3.15 -6.15
CA TRP A 150 -9.17 -3.80 -4.89
C TRP A 150 -9.68 -5.23 -5.11
N GLY A 151 -9.52 -5.77 -6.30
CA GLY A 151 -10.00 -7.08 -6.73
C GLY A 151 -9.98 -7.13 -8.25
N GLY A 152 -9.76 -8.30 -8.83
CA GLY A 152 -9.63 -8.47 -10.29
C GLY A 152 -10.89 -8.05 -11.07
N ASP A 153 -12.01 -7.81 -10.39
CA ASP A 153 -13.27 -7.33 -10.93
C ASP A 153 -13.54 -5.83 -10.72
N THR A 154 -12.64 -5.10 -10.06
CA THR A 154 -12.85 -3.70 -9.61
C THR A 154 -12.23 -2.63 -10.50
N ILE A 155 -11.23 -2.99 -11.32
CA ILE A 155 -10.49 -2.06 -12.18
C ILE A 155 -11.42 -1.32 -13.16
N GLY A 156 -11.26 0.00 -13.24
CA GLY A 156 -12.09 0.90 -14.04
C GLY A 156 -13.52 1.09 -13.52
N LYS A 157 -13.87 0.57 -12.34
CA LYS A 157 -15.25 0.60 -11.80
C LYS A 157 -15.36 1.22 -10.41
N HIS A 158 -14.45 0.86 -9.50
CA HIS A 158 -14.58 1.18 -8.08
C HIS A 158 -13.26 1.65 -7.48
N GLY A 159 -13.14 2.96 -7.26
CA GLY A 159 -12.00 3.60 -6.60
C GLY A 159 -12.25 5.09 -6.37
N GLY A 160 -11.44 5.72 -5.51
CA GLY A 160 -11.40 7.18 -5.39
C GLY A 160 -10.78 7.85 -6.62
N PHE A 161 -9.92 7.12 -7.34
CA PHE A 161 -9.44 7.45 -8.69
C PHE A 161 -9.24 6.16 -9.50
N LEU A 162 -9.37 6.27 -10.82
CA LEU A 162 -9.31 5.11 -11.73
C LEU A 162 -7.95 5.04 -12.43
N THR A 163 -7.36 3.84 -12.46
CA THR A 163 -6.07 3.58 -13.12
C THR A 163 -6.23 2.88 -14.46
N PHE A 164 -7.31 2.10 -14.67
CA PHE A 164 -7.62 1.31 -15.88
C PHE A 164 -6.57 0.26 -16.29
N SER A 165 -5.31 0.65 -16.49
CA SER A 165 -4.17 -0.20 -16.80
C SER A 165 -2.86 0.46 -16.35
N ASP A 166 -1.78 -0.33 -16.28
CA ASP A 166 -0.46 0.28 -16.16
C ASP A 166 -0.20 1.18 -17.38
N HIS A 167 0.46 2.32 -17.13
CA HIS A 167 0.75 3.34 -18.13
C HIS A 167 -0.47 3.92 -18.86
N TYR A 168 -1.66 3.86 -18.25
CA TYR A 168 -2.84 4.52 -18.79
C TYR A 168 -2.65 6.05 -18.85
N ASP A 169 -2.73 6.60 -20.05
CA ASP A 169 -2.73 8.04 -20.30
C ASP A 169 -4.12 8.43 -20.83
N PRO A 170 -4.95 9.16 -20.06
CA PRO A 170 -6.25 9.65 -20.53
C PRO A 170 -6.11 10.76 -21.59
N GLY A 171 -4.89 11.20 -21.93
CA GLY A 171 -4.58 12.21 -22.94
C GLY A 171 -4.80 13.65 -22.46
N THR A 172 -5.88 13.90 -21.73
CA THR A 172 -6.18 15.21 -21.11
C THR A 172 -6.90 15.01 -19.78
N ALA A 173 -6.40 15.66 -18.72
CA ALA A 173 -7.13 15.77 -17.47
C ALA A 173 -8.30 16.76 -17.66
N SER A 174 -9.53 16.29 -17.46
CA SER A 174 -10.75 17.11 -17.47
C SER A 174 -10.89 17.92 -16.20
#